data_AF-A0A961LYE0-F1
#
_entry.id   AF-A0A961LYE0-F1
#
_cell.length_a   1.000
_cell.length_b   1.000
_cell.length_c   1.000
_cell.angle_alpha   90.00
_cell.angle_beta   90.00
_cell.angle_gamma   90.00
#
_symmetry.space_group_name_H-M   'P 1'
#
loop_
_entity.id
_entity.type
_entity.pdbx_description
1 polymer ?
#
loop_
_entity_poly.entity_id
_entity_poly.type
_entity_poly.pdbx_seq_one_letter_code
_entity_poly.pdbx_strand_id
1 'polypeptide(L)' 'MRQAILALILLLGLDGFPLKAGEMTDSAGRTVTVPGQVNKVFASGPPASVLVYVLKPGALT' A
#
# COMPACT_ATOMS: atom_id res chain seq x y z
N MET A 1 -11.34 19.55 30.36
CA MET A 1 -12.26 18.59 29.72
C MET A 1 -12.44 18.82 28.22
N ARG A 2 -12.95 19.98 27.74
CA ARG A 2 -13.13 20.26 26.30
C ARG A 2 -11.90 20.00 25.42
N GLN A 3 -10.73 20.47 25.86
CA GLN A 3 -9.48 20.30 25.10
C GLN A 3 -9.03 18.84 25.01
N ALA A 4 -9.26 18.06 26.06
CA ALA A 4 -8.95 16.62 26.07
C ALA A 4 -9.86 15.85 25.11
N ILE A 5 -11.14 16.23 25.02
CA ILE A 5 -12.10 15.64 24.07
C ILE A 5 -11.68 15.95 22.63
N LEU A 6 -11.29 17.20 22.34
CA LEU A 6 -10.81 17.59 21.00
C LEU A 6 -9.53 16.86 20.60
N ALA A 7 -8.57 16.71 21.52
CA ALA A 7 -7.34 15.97 21.26
C ALA A 7 -7.61 14.47 21.00
N LEU A 8 -8.55 13.87 21.73
CA LEU A 8 -8.94 12.48 21.53
C LEU A 8 -9.63 12.25 20.18
N ILE A 9 -10.54 13.16 19.78
CA ILE A 9 -11.20 13.11 18.47
C ILE A 9 -10.16 13.23 17.34
N LEU A 10 -9.18 14.12 17.50
CA LEU A 10 -8.11 14.29 16.51
C LEU A 10 -7.25 13.03 16.38
N LEU A 11 -6.87 12.39 17.49
CA LEU A 11 -6.09 11.16 17.48
C LEU A 11 -6.84 10.00 16.80
N LEU A 12 -8.12 9.84 17.11
CA LEU A 12 -8.97 8.78 16.54
C LEU A 12 -9.26 8.97 15.04
N GLY A 13 -9.05 10.18 14.50
CA GLY A 13 -9.25 10.47 13.08
C GLY A 13 -8.07 10.12 12.18
N LEU A 14 -6.92 9.72 12.73
CA LEU A 14 -5.67 9.53 11.96
C LEU A 14 -5.60 8.20 11.20
N ASP A 15 -6.35 7.17 11.61
CA ASP A 15 -6.26 5.82 11.05
C ASP A 15 -6.96 5.64 9.69
N GLY A 16 -7.69 6.66 9.23
CA GLY A 16 -8.64 6.55 8.12
C GLY A 16 -8.26 7.20 6.80
N PHE A 17 -7.04 7.74 6.64
CA PHE A 17 -6.68 8.36 5.36
C PHE A 17 -6.59 7.28 4.27
N PRO A 18 -7.40 7.34 3.20
CA PRO A 18 -7.31 6.37 2.12
C PRO A 18 -5.93 6.48 1.50
N LEU A 19 -5.15 5.40 1.55
CA LEU A 19 -3.86 5.36 0.90
C LEU A 19 -4.09 5.51 -0.61
N LYS A 20 -3.75 6.69 -1.14
CA LYS A 20 -4.06 7.05 -2.52
C LYS A 20 -3.41 6.04 -3.46
N ALA A 21 -4.16 5.57 -4.45
CA ALA A 21 -3.60 4.79 -5.53
C ALA A 21 -2.43 5.56 -6.18
N GLY A 22 -1.30 4.87 -6.34
CA GLY A 22 -0.13 5.39 -7.04
C GLY A 22 -0.24 5.17 -8.54
N GLU A 23 0.49 5.95 -9.32
CA GLU A 23 0.67 5.71 -10.75
C GLU A 23 2.14 5.40 -11.01
N MET A 24 2.40 4.38 -11.83
CA MET A 24 3.75 4.04 -12.28
C MET A 24 3.77 3.81 -13.79
N THR A 25 4.87 4.18 -14.44
CA THR A 25 5.12 3.81 -15.85
C THR A 25 5.89 2.50 -15.89
N ASP A 26 5.39 1.53 -16.64
CA ASP A 26 6.07 0.24 -16.81
C ASP A 26 7.08 0.24 -17.98
N SER A 27 7.75 -0.89 -18.19
CA SER A 27 8.73 -1.04 -19.28
C SER A 27 8.13 -1.01 -20.69
N ALA A 28 6.80 -1.13 -20.82
CA ALA A 28 6.09 -1.00 -22.08
C ALA A 28 5.58 0.44 -22.31
N GLY A 29 5.88 1.37 -21.41
CA GLY A 29 5.46 2.78 -21.51
C GLY A 29 4.00 3.01 -21.09
N ARG A 30 3.35 2.04 -20.45
CA ARG A 30 1.96 2.18 -19.98
C ARG A 30 1.93 2.86 -18.62
N THR A 31 0.95 3.73 -18.38
CA THR A 31 0.63 4.22 -17.03
C THR A 31 -0.26 3.19 -16.34
N VAL A 32 0.23 2.64 -15.23
CA VAL A 32 -0.44 1.63 -14.42
C VAL A 32 -0.80 2.23 -13.06
N THR A 33 -2.09 2.23 -12.75
CA THR A 33 -2.57 2.58 -11.41
C THR A 33 -2.40 1.38 -10.47
N VAL A 34 -1.72 1.59 -9.34
CA VAL A 34 -1.50 0.60 -8.28
C VAL A 34 -2.21 1.03 -7.00
N PRO A 35 -2.76 0.09 -6.21
CA PRO A 35 -3.40 0.45 -4.94
C PRO A 35 -2.35 1.04 -4.00
N GLY A 36 -2.76 1.98 -3.13
CA GLY A 36 -1.84 2.56 -2.16
C GLY A 36 -1.22 1.50 -1.24
N GLN A 37 -1.98 0.44 -0.91
CA GLN A 37 -1.45 -0.71 -0.17
C GLN A 37 -1.56 -2.00 -0.98
N VAL A 38 -0.41 -2.62 -1.25
CA VAL A 38 -0.33 -3.93 -1.94
C VAL A 38 -0.27 -5.03 -0.89
N ASN A 39 -1.35 -5.84 -0.80
CA ASN A 39 -1.47 -6.93 0.17
C ASN A 39 -1.18 -8.30 -0.44
N LYS A 40 -1.41 -8.48 -1.73
CA LYS A 40 -1.18 -9.74 -2.45
C LYS A 40 -0.58 -9.44 -3.82
N VAL A 41 0.40 -10.23 -4.23
CA VAL A 41 1.08 -10.10 -5.52
C VAL A 41 1.05 -11.44 -6.24
N PHE A 42 0.54 -11.43 -7.46
CA PHE A 42 0.66 -12.57 -8.36
C PHE A 42 1.90 -12.38 -9.24
N ALA A 43 3.00 -13.04 -8.87
CA ALA A 43 4.26 -12.91 -9.58
C ALA A 43 4.20 -13.59 -10.96
N SER A 44 4.85 -12.97 -11.96
CA SER A 44 4.86 -13.47 -13.36
C SER A 44 5.67 -14.76 -13.55
N GLY A 45 6.43 -15.20 -12.54
CA GLY A 45 7.22 -16.42 -12.57
C GLY A 45 8.28 -16.44 -11.47
N PRO A 46 9.10 -17.50 -11.41
CA PRO A 46 10.09 -17.68 -10.34
C PRO A 46 11.03 -16.49 -10.12
N PRO A 47 11.59 -15.82 -11.16
CA PRO A 47 12.46 -14.67 -10.95
C PRO A 47 11.77 -13.48 -10.28
N ALA A 48 10.51 -13.21 -10.65
CA ALA A 48 9.73 -12.12 -10.05
C ALA A 48 9.35 -12.45 -8.59
N SER A 49 9.03 -13.72 -8.31
CA SER A 49 8.71 -14.18 -6.94
C SER A 49 9.86 -13.95 -5.96
N VAL A 50 11.12 -14.07 -6.40
CA VAL A 50 12.29 -13.79 -5.55
C VAL A 50 12.27 -12.34 -5.06
N LEU A 51 12.04 -11.39 -5.96
CA LEU A 51 12.02 -9.97 -5.59
C LEU A 51 10.86 -9.65 -4.63
N VAL A 52 9.67 -10.21 -4.89
CA VAL A 52 8.51 -10.06 -4.00
C VAL A 52 8.81 -10.68 -2.64
N TYR A 53 9.44 -11.86 -2.59
CA TYR A 53 9.78 -12.53 -1.33
C TYR A 53 10.76 -11.71 -0.49
N VAL A 54 11.78 -11.11 -1.11
CA VAL A 54 12.77 -10.29 -0.41
C VAL A 54 12.15 -9.01 0.15
N LEU A 55 11.23 -8.37 -0.58
CA LEU A 55 10.64 -7.09 -0.18
C LEU A 55 9.43 -7.25 0.74
N LYS A 56 8.55 -8.21 0.45
CA LYS A 56 7.29 -8.44 1.16
C LYS A 56 6.84 -9.91 1.02
N PRO A 57 7.42 -10.84 1.81
CA PRO A 57 7.15 -12.27 1.66
C PRO A 57 5.69 -12.63 1.88
N GLY A 58 5.02 -11.97 2.83
CA GLY A 58 3.60 -12.18 3.10
C GLY A 58 2.66 -11.76 1.96
N ALA A 59 3.14 -11.12 0.90
CA ALA A 59 2.32 -10.82 -0.26
C ALA A 59 2.15 -12.01 -1.23
N LEU A 60 2.91 -13.11 -1.03
CA LEU A 60 2.82 -14.32 -1.85
C LEU A 60 1.82 -15.36 -1.33
N THR A 61 1.20 -15.12 -0.16
CA THR A 61 0.28 -16.04 0.53
C THR A 61 -1.00 -15.31 0.90
#